data_AF-A0A254TMZ9-F1
#
_entry.id   AF-A0A254TMZ9-F1
#
_cell.length_a   1.000
_cell.length_b   1.000
_cell.length_c   1.000
_cell.angle_alpha   90.00
_cell.angle_beta   90.00
_cell.angle_gamma   90.00
#
_symmetry.space_group_name_H-M   'P 1'
#
loop_
_entity.id
_entity.type
_entity.pdbx_description
1 polymer ?
#
loop_
_entity_poly.entity_id
_entity_poly.type
_entity_poly.pdbx_seq_one_letter_code
_entity_poly.pdbx_strand_id
1 'polypeptide(L)'
;MGFFSRIITFFGLVLLAHAGYSAHEHTLLYSNTASTAGTALPLDIVIEALASLVLVSAGLVLGAEKLKPISWSEWAGQIEREGGGRNPYLRLEERYGFWDVRAKRKEFADWMKGEVPIKE
;
A
#
# COMPACT_ATOMS: atom_id res chain seq x y z
N MET A 1 4.19 5.41 3.34
CA MET A 1 3.37 5.91 4.46
C MET A 1 2.07 5.11 4.49
N GLY A 2 2.03 3.99 5.20
CA GLY A 2 0.86 3.09 5.18
C GLY A 2 0.17 2.91 6.53
N PHE A 3 0.75 3.41 7.63
CA PHE A 3 0.23 3.12 8.96
C PHE A 3 -1.08 3.87 9.24
N PHE A 4 -1.10 5.19 9.01
CA PHE A 4 -2.30 6.00 9.21
C PHE A 4 -3.45 5.62 8.27
N SER A 5 -3.16 5.35 6.99
CA SER A 5 -4.17 4.90 6.04
C SER A 5 -4.78 3.56 6.45
N ARG A 6 -3.96 2.60 6.93
CA ARG A 6 -4.46 1.33 7.47
C ARG A 6 -5.35 1.50 8.70
N ILE A 7 -5.00 2.40 9.63
CA ILE A 7 -5.84 2.70 10.80
C ILE A 7 -7.18 3.28 10.36
N ILE A 8 -7.16 4.25 9.46
CA ILE A 8 -8.38 4.88 8.91
C ILE A 8 -9.24 3.80 8.24
N THR A 9 -8.69 3.01 7.32
CA THR A 9 -9.43 1.92 6.66
C THR A 9 -9.99 0.91 7.66
N PHE A 10 -9.20 0.49 8.66
CA PHE A 10 -9.66 -0.47 9.67
C PHE A 10 -10.84 0.09 10.48
N PHE A 11 -10.71 1.31 10.99
CA PHE A 11 -11.78 1.96 11.74
C PHE A 11 -13.03 2.16 10.88
N GLY A 12 -12.87 2.56 9.61
CA GLY A 12 -13.98 2.69 8.67
C GLY A 12 -14.70 1.37 8.41
N LEU A 13 -13.97 0.26 8.30
CA LEU A 13 -14.56 -1.07 8.14
C LEU A 13 -15.33 -1.51 9.39
N VAL A 14 -14.83 -1.19 10.58
CA VAL A 14 -15.54 -1.45 11.85
C VAL A 14 -16.86 -0.67 11.89
N LEU A 15 -16.85 0.62 11.56
CA LEU A 15 -18.08 1.43 11.49
C LEU A 15 -19.05 0.92 10.42
N LEU A 16 -18.55 0.51 9.25
CA LEU A 16 -19.39 -0.01 8.18
C LEU A 16 -20.06 -1.33 8.59
N ALA A 17 -19.31 -2.22 9.27
CA ALA A 17 -19.86 -3.46 9.82
C ALA A 17 -20.91 -3.17 10.92
N HIS A 18 -20.65 -2.17 11.76
CA HIS A 18 -21.59 -1.73 12.79
C HIS A 18 -22.90 -1.19 12.17
N ALA A 19 -22.82 -0.27 11.21
CA ALA A 19 -23.98 0.23 10.49
C ALA A 19 -24.77 -0.88 9.77
N GLY A 20 -24.07 -1.85 9.17
CA GLY A 20 -24.67 -3.03 8.55
C GLY A 20 -25.41 -3.92 9.56
N TYR A 21 -24.84 -4.12 10.75
CA TYR A 21 -25.48 -4.87 11.82
C TYR A 21 -26.70 -4.12 12.37
N SER A 22 -26.62 -2.80 12.59
CA SER A 22 -27.74 -1.95 12.99
C SER A 22 -28.88 -2.00 11.97
N ALA A 23 -28.57 -1.95 10.67
CA ALA A 23 -29.56 -2.09 9.60
C ALA A 23 -30.25 -3.46 9.62
N HIS A 24 -29.49 -4.52 9.88
CA HIS A 24 -29.99 -5.89 10.00
C HIS A 24 -30.93 -6.04 11.20
N GLU A 25 -30.52 -5.61 12.40
CA GLU A 25 -31.39 -5.65 13.59
C GLU A 25 -32.65 -4.81 13.40
N HIS A 26 -32.52 -3.61 12.83
CA HIS A 26 -33.68 -2.77 12.53
C HIS A 26 -34.64 -3.48 11.57
N THR A 27 -34.14 -4.11 10.52
CA THR A 27 -34.98 -4.84 9.57
C THR A 27 -35.65 -6.06 10.20
N LEU A 28 -34.94 -6.82 11.04
CA LEU A 28 -35.50 -7.99 11.73
C LEU A 28 -36.60 -7.61 12.74
N LEU A 29 -36.38 -6.57 13.53
CA LEU A 29 -37.34 -6.14 14.54
C LEU A 29 -38.57 -5.51 13.89
N TYR A 30 -38.39 -4.66 12.87
CA TYR A 30 -39.49 -4.02 12.15
C TYR A 30 -40.26 -5.01 11.28
N SER A 31 -39.62 -6.01 10.68
CA SER A 31 -40.34 -7.05 9.92
C SER A 31 -41.24 -7.91 10.81
N ASN A 32 -40.87 -8.12 12.08
CA ASN A 32 -41.70 -8.84 13.05
C ASN A 32 -42.84 -8.00 13.67
N THR A 33 -42.76 -6.67 13.61
CA THR A 33 -43.72 -5.77 14.30
C THR A 33 -44.58 -4.91 13.35
N ALA A 34 -44.18 -4.69 12.10
CA ALA A 34 -44.87 -3.76 11.21
C ALA A 34 -45.79 -4.47 10.20
N SER A 35 -47.07 -4.50 10.57
CA SER A 35 -48.18 -4.66 9.64
C SER A 35 -48.53 -3.35 8.89
N THR A 36 -47.99 -2.18 9.26
CA THR A 36 -48.53 -0.89 8.76
C THR A 36 -47.63 0.37 8.85
N ALA A 37 -46.36 0.31 9.24
CA ALA A 37 -45.49 1.51 9.31
C ALA A 37 -44.23 1.37 8.44
N GLY A 38 -43.91 2.42 7.67
CA GLY A 38 -43.00 2.40 6.52
C GLY A 38 -41.62 1.76 6.73
N THR A 39 -41.14 1.10 5.68
CA THR A 39 -39.91 0.29 5.62
C THR A 39 -38.60 1.09 5.50
N ALA A 40 -38.65 2.40 5.70
CA ALA A 40 -37.48 3.27 5.50
C ALA A 40 -36.49 3.12 6.66
N LEU A 41 -35.18 3.01 6.35
CA LEU A 41 -34.14 2.97 7.37
C LEU A 41 -34.06 4.30 8.12
N PRO A 42 -33.79 4.29 9.43
CA PRO A 42 -33.50 5.48 10.21
C PRO A 42 -32.32 6.25 9.60
N LEU A 43 -32.44 7.58 9.64
CA LEU A 43 -31.45 8.48 9.09
C LEU A 43 -30.07 8.34 9.77
N ASP A 44 -30.03 7.96 11.05
CA ASP A 44 -28.78 7.71 11.78
C ASP A 44 -27.96 6.57 11.13
N ILE A 45 -28.58 5.43 10.87
CA ILE A 45 -27.95 4.27 10.20
C ILE A 45 -27.47 4.66 8.80
N VAL A 46 -28.26 5.45 8.06
CA VAL A 46 -27.89 5.93 6.73
C VAL A 46 -26.66 6.85 6.79
N ILE A 47 -26.61 7.79 7.72
CA ILE A 47 -25.47 8.69 7.90
C ILE A 47 -24.23 7.92 8.33
N GLU A 48 -24.36 6.98 9.27
CA GLU A 48 -23.25 6.13 9.73
C GLU A 48 -22.67 5.30 8.58
N ALA A 49 -23.53 4.72 7.73
CA ALA A 49 -23.11 3.97 6.54
C ALA A 49 -22.42 4.85 5.49
N LEU A 50 -22.94 6.06 5.23
CA LEU A 50 -22.32 6.99 4.28
C LEU A 50 -20.98 7.54 4.80
N ALA A 51 -20.91 7.87 6.09
CA ALA A 51 -19.67 8.34 6.72
C ALA A 51 -18.59 7.24 6.72
N SER A 52 -18.97 6.00 7.06
CA SER A 52 -18.05 4.86 7.02
C SER A 52 -17.57 4.55 5.60
N LEU A 53 -18.45 4.63 4.58
CA LEU A 53 -18.06 4.50 3.17
C LEU A 53 -17.02 5.56 2.75
N VAL A 54 -17.22 6.82 3.11
CA VAL A 54 -16.26 7.90 2.84
C VAL A 54 -14.94 7.64 3.55
N LEU A 55 -14.98 7.17 4.80
CA LEU A 55 -13.77 6.93 5.59
C LEU A 55 -12.97 5.73 5.05
N VAL A 56 -13.65 4.64 4.68
CA VAL A 56 -13.02 3.47 4.05
C VAL A 56 -12.39 3.85 2.71
N SER A 57 -13.14 4.54 1.83
CA SER A 57 -12.64 4.95 0.52
C SER A 57 -11.44 5.89 0.64
N ALA A 58 -11.51 6.89 1.53
CA ALA A 58 -10.38 7.77 1.83
C ALA A 58 -9.16 6.99 2.35
N GLY A 59 -9.35 6.07 3.30
CA GLY A 59 -8.27 5.24 3.82
C GLY A 59 -7.60 4.39 2.73
N LEU A 60 -8.39 3.78 1.85
CA LEU A 60 -7.88 2.98 0.73
C LEU A 60 -7.09 3.83 -0.28
N VAL A 61 -7.63 5.00 -0.67
CA VAL A 61 -6.96 5.90 -1.62
C VAL A 61 -5.65 6.45 -1.04
N LEU A 62 -5.65 6.87 0.23
CA LEU A 62 -4.44 7.33 0.92
C LEU A 62 -3.42 6.20 1.14
N GLY A 63 -3.87 4.95 1.19
CA GLY A 63 -3.02 3.77 1.32
C GLY A 63 -2.43 3.25 0.01
N ALA A 64 -2.92 3.74 -1.14
CA ALA A 64 -2.45 3.30 -2.44
C ALA A 64 -0.99 3.71 -2.69
N GLU A 65 -0.24 2.87 -3.42
CA GLU A 65 1.09 3.26 -3.88
C GLU A 65 0.99 4.41 -4.89
N LYS A 66 2.01 5.28 -4.88
CA LYS A 66 2.10 6.34 -5.89
C LYS A 66 2.24 5.72 -7.27
N LEU A 67 1.60 6.35 -8.25
CA LEU A 67 1.72 5.96 -9.65
C LEU A 67 3.19 6.01 -10.07
N LYS A 68 3.62 4.99 -10.82
CA LYS A 68 4.95 4.94 -11.42
C LYS A 68 4.95 5.79 -12.70
N PRO A 69 6.05 6.48 -13.01
CA PRO A 69 6.16 7.21 -14.26
C PRO A 69 6.09 6.26 -15.46
N ILE A 70 5.51 6.75 -16.55
CA ILE A 70 5.33 5.98 -17.80
C ILE A 70 6.64 5.91 -18.58
N SER A 71 7.45 6.97 -18.52
CA SER A 71 8.75 7.02 -19.19
C SER A 71 9.75 6.15 -18.46
N TRP A 72 10.38 5.25 -19.21
CA TRP A 72 11.40 4.35 -18.67
C TRP A 72 12.61 5.09 -18.11
N SER A 73 13.08 6.15 -18.78
CA SER A 73 14.25 6.91 -18.33
C SER A 73 13.99 7.63 -17.01
N GLU A 74 12.77 8.15 -16.84
CA GLU A 74 12.36 8.80 -15.59
C GLU A 74 12.22 7.79 -14.45
N TRP A 75 11.60 6.64 -14.73
CA TRP A 75 11.48 5.55 -13.77
C TRP A 75 12.84 5.00 -13.35
N ALA A 76 13.72 4.70 -14.32
CA ALA A 76 15.05 4.18 -14.07
C ALA A 76 15.90 5.18 -13.28
N GLY A 77 15.83 6.47 -13.63
CA GLY A 77 16.52 7.52 -12.89
C GLY A 77 16.00 7.70 -11.45
N GLN A 78 14.70 7.53 -11.20
CA GLN A 78 14.15 7.52 -9.83
C GLN A 78 14.65 6.31 -9.04
N ILE A 79 14.63 5.13 -9.64
CA ILE A 79 15.08 3.88 -9.01
C ILE A 79 16.57 3.94 -8.67
N GLU A 80 17.41 4.47 -9.56
CA GLU A 80 18.85 4.64 -9.33
C GLU A 80 19.11 5.60 -8.15
N ARG A 81 18.34 6.71 -8.07
CA ARG A 81 18.41 7.65 -6.93
C ARG A 81 17.93 7.06 -5.62
N GLU A 82 16.97 6.13 -5.65
CA GLU A 82 16.50 5.38 -4.49
C GLU A 82 17.43 4.21 -4.11
N GLY A 83 18.56 4.02 -4.82
CA GLY A 83 19.57 3.00 -4.51
C GLY A 83 19.35 1.66 -5.21
N GLY A 84 18.55 1.60 -6.27
CA GLY A 84 18.47 0.46 -7.19
C GLY A 84 17.79 -0.81 -6.66
N GLY A 85 17.62 -0.97 -5.36
CA GLY A 85 17.09 -2.21 -4.76
C GLY A 85 15.65 -2.56 -5.15
N ARG A 86 14.87 -1.57 -5.63
CA ARG A 86 13.51 -1.78 -6.15
C ARG A 86 13.48 -2.10 -7.64
N ASN A 87 14.64 -2.24 -8.30
CA ASN A 87 14.73 -2.56 -9.71
C ASN A 87 14.41 -4.05 -9.96
N PRO A 88 13.28 -4.41 -10.60
CA PRO A 88 13.00 -5.78 -11.01
C PRO A 88 14.04 -6.39 -11.95
N TYR A 89 14.80 -5.57 -12.69
CA TYR A 89 15.80 -6.00 -13.65
C TYR A 89 17.23 -6.00 -13.10
N LEU A 90 17.41 -5.73 -11.80
CA LEU A 90 18.73 -5.63 -11.17
C LEU A 90 19.62 -6.84 -11.49
N ARG A 91 19.03 -8.04 -11.46
CA ARG A 91 19.76 -9.29 -11.74
C ARG A 91 20.29 -9.38 -13.18
N LEU A 92 19.55 -8.81 -14.14
CA LEU A 92 19.93 -8.78 -15.55
C LEU A 92 20.94 -7.67 -15.82
N GLU A 93 20.79 -6.53 -15.16
CA GLU A 93 21.72 -5.40 -15.25
C GLU A 93 23.08 -5.71 -14.62
N GLU A 94 23.09 -6.29 -13.41
CA GLU A 94 24.33 -6.65 -12.71
C GLU A 94 25.00 -7.91 -13.25
N ARG A 95 24.28 -8.69 -14.08
CA ARG A 95 24.82 -9.86 -14.80
C ARG A 95 25.63 -10.79 -13.89
N TYR A 96 25.07 -11.19 -12.75
CA TYR A 96 25.81 -11.99 -11.76
C TYR A 96 26.47 -13.26 -12.32
N GLY A 97 25.91 -13.86 -13.38
CA GLY A 97 26.50 -15.04 -14.03
C GLY A 97 27.82 -14.78 -14.77
N PHE A 98 28.13 -13.51 -15.08
CA PHE A 98 29.35 -13.09 -15.76
C PHE A 98 30.31 -12.34 -14.81
N TRP A 99 30.08 -12.43 -13.51
CA TRP A 99 30.92 -11.77 -12.53
C TRP A 99 32.31 -12.43 -12.49
N ASP A 100 33.35 -11.66 -12.83
CA ASP A 100 34.74 -12.02 -12.57
C ASP A 100 35.05 -12.07 -11.06
N VAL A 101 34.95 -13.28 -10.51
CA VAL A 101 35.27 -13.59 -9.11
C VAL A 101 36.74 -13.36 -8.79
N ARG A 102 37.66 -13.59 -9.75
CA ARG A 102 39.10 -13.46 -9.51
C ARG A 102 39.48 -11.99 -9.37
N ALA A 103 38.98 -11.13 -10.25
CA ALA A 103 39.18 -9.69 -10.18
C ALA A 103 38.64 -9.11 -8.86
N LYS A 104 37.42 -9.48 -8.43
CA LYS A 104 36.86 -8.96 -7.17
C LYS A 104 37.59 -9.45 -5.92
N ARG A 105 38.09 -10.69 -5.92
CA ARG A 105 38.93 -11.18 -4.82
C ARG A 105 40.24 -10.39 -4.72
N LYS A 106 40.83 -10.03 -5.86
CA LYS A 106 42.01 -9.17 -5.89
C LYS A 106 41.71 -7.76 -5.37
N GLU A 107 40.65 -7.11 -5.88
CA GLU A 107 40.20 -5.79 -5.39
C GLU A 107 40.00 -5.80 -3.86
N PHE A 108 39.34 -6.82 -3.32
CA PHE A 108 39.14 -6.95 -1.88
C PHE A 108 40.44 -7.13 -1.10
N ALA A 109 41.37 -7.95 -1.62
CA ALA A 109 42.66 -8.18 -0.99
C ALA A 109 43.53 -6.91 -0.98
N ASP A 110 43.49 -6.11 -2.04
CA ASP A 110 44.24 -4.86 -2.15
C ASP A 110 43.60 -3.78 -1.25
N TRP A 111 42.26 -3.71 -1.17
CA TRP A 111 41.54 -2.86 -0.20
C TRP A 111 41.90 -3.18 1.25
N MET A 112 41.97 -4.47 1.63
CA MET A 112 42.36 -4.90 2.98
C MET A 112 43.77 -4.48 3.37
N LYS A 113 44.68 -4.30 2.39
CA LYS A 113 46.04 -3.81 2.61
C LYS A 113 46.11 -2.28 2.72
N GLY A 114 45.00 -1.57 2.49
CA GLY A 114 44.95 -0.11 2.44
C GLY A 114 45.45 0.49 1.12
N GLU A 115 45.75 -0.34 0.12
CA GLU A 115 46.09 0.09 -1.23
C GLU A 115 44.80 0.40 -1.98
N VAL A 116 44.23 1.59 -1.77
CA VAL A 116 43.08 2.04 -2.57
C VAL A 116 43.60 2.45 -3.93
N PRO A 117 43.28 1.73 -5.02
CA PRO A 117 43.67 2.17 -6.36
C PRO A 117 42.95 3.49 -6.63
N ILE A 118 43.73 4.56 -6.81
CA ILE A 118 43.23 5.84 -7.31
C ILE A 118 42.72 5.54 -8.72
N LYS A 119 41.40 5.57 -8.91
CA LYS A 119 40.81 5.52 -10.25
C LYS A 119 41.08 6.88 -10.90
N GLU A 120 41.99 6.93 -11.87
CA GLU A 120 42.05 8.01 -12.87
C GLU A 120 40.82 8.01 -13.77
#